data_AF-A0A977Q0L5-F1
#
_entry.id   AF-A0A977Q0L5-F1
#
_cell.length_a   1.000
_cell.length_b   1.000
_cell.length_c   1.000
_cell.angle_alpha   90.00
_cell.angle_beta   90.00
_cell.angle_gamma   90.00
#
_symmetry.space_group_name_H-M   'P 1'
#
loop_
_entity.id
_entity.type
_entity.pdbx_description
1 polymer ?
#
loop_
_entity_poly.entity_id
_entity_poly.type
_entity_poly.pdbx_seq_one_letter_code
_entity_poly.pdbx_strand_id
1 'polypeptide(L)'
;MDYFSTIIGLYYIIIGVDGNISEKEVVLGKKMTKAEGFEENRFESTIALYQTLDFGKLYKDTLVGLRKLSTERQIRCISWMCVIANSDGFMDKREWELIYKIYHTELALSLNEIMKAQRELNKILHGKDFLSFGIKTD
;
A
#
# COMPACT_ATOMS: atom_id res chain seq x y z
N MET A 1 5.99 -11.75 -9.74
CA MET A 1 4.88 -11.75 -8.76
C MET A 1 3.57 -11.53 -9.49
N ASP A 2 2.48 -12.15 -9.03
CA ASP A 2 1.12 -11.86 -9.49
C ASP A 2 0.56 -10.62 -8.75
N TYR A 3 -0.69 -10.24 -9.03
CA TYR A 3 -1.30 -9.06 -8.41
C TYR A 3 -1.31 -9.15 -6.87
N PHE A 4 -1.81 -10.26 -6.34
CA PHE A 4 -1.86 -10.52 -4.90
C PHE A 4 -0.47 -10.38 -4.24
N SER A 5 0.53 -11.10 -4.74
CA SER A 5 1.87 -11.07 -4.15
C SER A 5 2.50 -9.69 -4.26
N THR A 6 2.18 -8.95 -5.32
CA THR A 6 2.68 -7.58 -5.51
C THR A 6 2.08 -6.63 -4.47
N ILE A 7 0.75 -6.62 -4.30
CA ILE A 7 0.11 -5.71 -3.35
C ILE A 7 0.44 -6.04 -1.90
N ILE A 8 0.52 -7.33 -1.55
CA ILE A 8 0.98 -7.75 -0.21
C ILE A 8 2.45 -7.41 -0.01
N GLY A 9 3.29 -7.54 -1.05
CA GLY A 9 4.69 -7.12 -1.01
C GLY A 9 4.82 -5.63 -0.71
N LEU A 10 4.06 -4.78 -1.40
CA LEU A 10 4.06 -3.33 -1.17
C LEU A 10 3.56 -2.97 0.22
N TYR A 11 2.51 -3.65 0.70
CA TYR A 11 2.04 -3.54 2.08
C TYR A 11 3.15 -3.88 3.08
N TYR A 12 3.84 -5.00 2.90
CA TYR A 12 4.91 -5.41 3.81
C TYR A 12 6.11 -4.44 3.78
N ILE A 13 6.44 -3.93 2.59
CA ILE A 13 7.51 -2.95 2.41
C ILE A 13 7.19 -1.66 3.15
N ILE A 14 5.95 -1.14 3.05
CA ILE A 14 5.59 0.15 3.65
C ILE A 14 5.59 0.10 5.18
N ILE A 15 5.00 -0.94 5.78
CA ILE A 15 5.00 -1.16 7.24
C ILE A 15 6.37 -1.58 7.79
N GLY A 16 7.31 -1.91 6.90
CA GLY A 16 8.65 -2.33 7.26
C GLY A 16 9.70 -1.22 7.13
N VAL A 17 9.32 -0.02 6.68
CA VAL A 17 10.25 1.10 6.43
C VAL A 17 10.96 1.56 7.71
N ASP A 18 10.27 1.49 8.86
CA ASP A 18 10.80 1.88 10.16
C ASP A 18 11.49 0.72 10.92
N GLY A 19 11.34 -0.52 10.42
CA GLY A 19 11.93 -1.73 10.96
C GLY A 19 11.08 -2.45 12.02
N ASN A 20 9.88 -1.99 12.36
CA ASN A 20 9.02 -2.61 13.37
C ASN A 20 7.57 -2.76 12.90
N ILE A 21 7.10 -4.01 12.77
CA ILE A 21 5.70 -4.28 12.43
C ILE A 21 4.86 -4.37 13.70
N SER A 22 3.86 -3.49 13.81
CA SER A 22 2.89 -3.46 14.89
C SER A 22 1.66 -4.33 14.61
N GLU A 23 0.93 -4.72 15.66
CA GLU A 23 -0.33 -5.46 15.53
C GLU A 23 -1.40 -4.65 14.76
N LYS A 24 -1.38 -3.32 14.90
CA LYS A 24 -2.31 -2.43 14.18
C LYS A 24 -2.12 -2.52 12.67
N GLU A 25 -0.88 -2.54 12.20
CA GLU A 25 -0.54 -2.67 10.79
C GLU A 25 -0.96 -4.04 10.24
N VAL A 26 -0.82 -5.11 11.02
CA VAL A 26 -1.33 -6.44 10.66
C VAL A 26 -2.84 -6.44 10.49
N VAL A 27 -3.58 -5.82 11.43
CA VAL A 27 -5.04 -5.66 11.32
C VAL A 27 -5.43 -4.88 10.07
N LEU A 28 -4.66 -3.85 9.72
CA LEU A 28 -4.90 -3.08 8.50
C LEU A 28 -4.65 -3.90 7.22
N GLY A 29 -3.59 -4.71 7.20
CA GLY A 29 -3.30 -5.65 6.11
C GLY A 29 -4.42 -6.66 5.89
N LYS A 30 -5.02 -7.18 6.97
CA LYS A 30 -6.21 -8.05 6.90
C LYS A 30 -7.42 -7.33 6.31
N LYS A 31 -7.66 -6.07 6.70
CA LYS A 31 -8.75 -5.25 6.13
C LYS A 31 -8.54 -4.98 4.63
N MET A 32 -7.32 -4.65 4.22
CA MET A 32 -6.95 -4.51 2.81
C MET A 32 -7.20 -5.80 2.03
N THR A 33 -6.73 -6.93 2.56
CA THR A 33 -6.91 -8.26 1.96
C THR A 33 -8.40 -8.57 1.73
N LYS A 34 -9.24 -8.30 2.74
CA LYS A 34 -10.69 -8.47 2.63
C LYS A 34 -11.32 -7.52 1.61
N ALA A 35 -10.90 -6.25 1.57
CA ALA A 35 -11.42 -5.25 0.64
C ALA A 35 -11.08 -5.57 -0.82
N GLU A 36 -9.95 -6.25 -1.06
CA GLU A 36 -9.54 -6.72 -2.38
C GLU A 36 -10.11 -8.10 -2.75
N GLY A 37 -10.90 -8.71 -1.86
CA GLY A 37 -11.53 -10.01 -2.10
C GLY A 37 -10.58 -11.20 -2.05
N PHE A 38 -9.46 -11.07 -1.34
CA PHE A 38 -8.48 -12.14 -1.17
C PHE A 38 -8.74 -12.99 0.08
N GLU A 39 -8.22 -14.21 0.06
CA GLU A 39 -8.29 -15.12 1.21
C GLU A 39 -7.30 -14.73 2.30
N GLU A 40 -7.77 -14.69 3.54
CA GLU A 40 -6.97 -14.33 4.71
C GLU A 40 -5.82 -15.32 4.98
N ASN A 41 -6.06 -16.62 4.80
CA ASN A 41 -5.02 -17.65 4.96
C ASN A 41 -3.85 -17.44 3.99
N ARG A 42 -4.15 -16.96 2.78
CA ARG A 42 -3.13 -16.64 1.76
C ARG A 42 -2.32 -15.41 2.18
N PHE A 43 -2.95 -14.43 2.82
CA PHE A 43 -2.27 -13.28 3.38
C PHE A 43 -1.31 -13.68 4.49
N GLU A 44 -1.78 -14.43 5.50
CA GLU A 44 -0.95 -14.82 6.66
C GLU A 44 0.27 -15.64 6.25
N SER A 45 0.09 -16.63 5.37
CA SER A 45 1.20 -17.43 4.83
C SER A 45 2.21 -16.60 4.04
N THR A 46 1.74 -15.59 3.30
CA THR A 46 2.62 -14.70 2.53
C THR A 46 3.41 -13.76 3.43
N ILE A 47 2.80 -13.22 4.49
CA ILE A 47 3.50 -12.39 5.48
C ILE A 47 4.56 -13.19 6.22
N ALA A 48 4.23 -14.41 6.66
CA ALA A 48 5.19 -15.30 7.30
C ALA A 48 6.39 -15.61 6.38
N LEU A 49 6.15 -15.79 5.07
CA LEU A 49 7.23 -15.93 4.10
C LEU A 49 8.09 -14.66 4.01
N TYR A 50 7.48 -13.49 3.89
CA TYR A 50 8.22 -12.23 3.70
C TYR A 50 9.09 -11.85 4.90
N GLN A 51 8.69 -12.23 6.12
CA GLN A 51 9.53 -12.10 7.33
C GLN A 51 10.85 -12.88 7.25
N THR A 52 10.94 -13.89 6.38
CA THR A 52 12.16 -14.71 6.19
C THR A 52 13.03 -14.24 5.02
N LEU A 53 12.56 -13.30 4.20
CA LEU A 53 13.25 -12.86 2.99
C LEU A 53 14.13 -11.63 3.26
N ASP A 54 15.18 -11.51 2.46
CA ASP A 54 15.94 -10.27 2.38
C ASP A 54 15.05 -9.14 1.85
N PHE A 55 14.95 -8.04 2.63
CA PHE A 55 14.09 -6.91 2.32
C PHE A 55 14.45 -6.27 0.97
N GLY A 56 15.74 -6.14 0.66
CA GLY A 56 16.22 -5.56 -0.60
C GLY A 56 15.82 -6.39 -1.82
N LYS A 57 15.89 -7.72 -1.70
CA LYS A 57 15.40 -8.65 -2.73
C LYS A 57 13.88 -8.59 -2.87
N LEU A 58 13.15 -8.63 -1.76
CA LEU A 58 11.68 -8.53 -1.76
C LEU A 58 11.23 -7.24 -2.47
N TYR A 59 11.83 -6.10 -2.10
CA TYR A 59 11.56 -4.81 -2.73
C TYR A 59 11.74 -4.86 -4.26
N LYS A 60 12.86 -5.39 -4.74
CA LYS A 60 13.14 -5.53 -6.18
C LYS A 60 12.11 -6.42 -6.87
N ASP A 61 11.81 -7.58 -6.31
CA ASP A 61 10.86 -8.53 -6.88
C ASP A 61 9.43 -7.97 -6.93
N THR A 62 9.04 -7.23 -5.89
CA THR A 62 7.75 -6.53 -5.82
C THR A 62 7.66 -5.43 -6.86
N LEU A 63 8.70 -4.61 -7.05
CA LEU A 63 8.73 -3.59 -8.11
C LEU A 63 8.61 -4.21 -9.51
N VAL A 64 9.28 -5.34 -9.75
CA VAL A 64 9.14 -6.08 -11.02
C VAL A 64 7.71 -6.60 -11.21
N GLY A 65 7.07 -7.07 -10.14
CA GLY A 65 5.65 -7.44 -10.15
C GLY A 65 4.76 -6.25 -10.51
N LEU A 66 4.95 -5.12 -9.83
CA LEU A 66 4.18 -3.90 -10.00
C LEU A 66 4.21 -3.36 -11.43
N ARG A 67 5.38 -3.31 -12.06
CA ARG A 67 5.53 -2.85 -13.45
C ARG A 67 4.80 -3.71 -14.47
N LYS A 68 4.50 -4.97 -14.16
CA LYS A 68 3.78 -5.90 -15.04
C LYS A 68 2.26 -5.79 -14.91
N LEU A 69 1.77 -5.08 -13.91
CA LEU A 69 0.33 -4.88 -13.72
C LEU A 69 -0.20 -3.84 -14.71
N SER A 70 -1.51 -3.87 -14.95
CA SER A 70 -2.19 -2.78 -15.66
C SER A 70 -2.09 -1.48 -14.87
N THR A 71 -2.15 -0.34 -15.55
CA THR A 71 -2.10 0.99 -14.94
C THR A 71 -3.14 1.13 -13.81
N GLU A 72 -4.36 0.64 -14.01
CA GLU A 72 -5.42 0.64 -12.98
C GLU A 72 -4.99 -0.09 -11.71
N ARG A 73 -4.37 -1.27 -11.85
CA ARG A 73 -3.87 -2.06 -10.71
C ARG A 73 -2.64 -1.43 -10.07
N GLN A 74 -1.78 -0.78 -10.85
CA GLN A 74 -0.66 0.00 -10.33
C GLN A 74 -1.17 1.15 -9.45
N ILE A 75 -2.11 1.96 -9.97
CA ILE A 75 -2.76 3.04 -9.23
C ILE A 75 -3.41 2.49 -7.96
N ARG A 76 -4.12 1.36 -8.05
CA ARG A 76 -4.76 0.71 -6.90
C ARG A 76 -3.74 0.32 -5.82
N CYS A 77 -2.62 -0.30 -6.20
CA CYS A 77 -1.53 -0.65 -5.29
C CYS A 77 -0.93 0.58 -4.59
N ILE A 78 -0.59 1.64 -5.35
CA ILE A 78 -0.02 2.86 -4.77
C ILE A 78 -1.02 3.55 -3.84
N SER A 79 -2.30 3.56 -4.21
CA SER A 79 -3.36 4.13 -3.38
C SER A 79 -3.48 3.41 -2.05
N TRP A 80 -3.36 2.08 -2.04
CA TRP A 80 -3.29 1.31 -0.80
C TRP A 80 -2.09 1.67 0.06
N MET A 81 -0.89 1.83 -0.53
CA MET A 81 0.28 2.31 0.21
C MET A 81 0.00 3.65 0.89
N CYS A 82 -0.64 4.59 0.20
CA CYS A 82 -1.03 5.88 0.78
C CYS A 82 -2.04 5.73 1.92
N VAL A 83 -2.99 4.79 1.84
CA VAL A 83 -3.95 4.56 2.93
C VAL A 83 -3.26 3.97 4.15
N ILE A 84 -2.39 2.99 3.94
CA ILE A 84 -1.65 2.31 5.01
C ILE A 84 -0.73 3.29 5.72
N ALA A 85 0.11 4.02 4.98
CA ALA A 85 1.04 4.97 5.56
C ALA A 85 0.37 6.17 6.25
N ASN A 86 -0.92 6.44 5.99
CA ASN A 86 -1.69 7.46 6.72
C ASN A 86 -2.51 6.88 7.89
N SER A 87 -2.45 5.57 8.18
CA SER A 87 -3.37 4.97 9.14
C SER A 87 -3.14 5.40 10.58
N ASP A 88 -1.90 5.75 10.92
CA ASP A 88 -1.53 6.23 12.26
C ASP A 88 -1.51 7.77 12.36
N GLY A 89 -2.08 8.46 11.37
CA GLY A 89 -2.23 9.91 11.35
C GLY A 89 -1.49 10.53 10.17
N PHE A 90 -0.48 11.35 10.46
CA PHE A 90 0.32 11.99 9.42
C PHE A 90 1.44 11.04 8.96
N MET A 91 1.48 10.76 7.66
CA MET A 91 2.47 9.90 7.02
C MET A 91 3.91 10.31 7.37
N ASP A 92 4.76 9.33 7.69
CA ASP A 92 6.17 9.59 7.93
C ASP A 92 6.90 10.00 6.64
N LYS A 93 7.94 10.81 6.78
CA LYS A 93 8.75 11.28 5.65
C LYS A 93 9.29 10.13 4.80
N ARG A 94 9.75 9.03 5.41
CA ARG A 94 10.36 7.90 4.68
C ARG A 94 9.31 7.14 3.86
N GLU A 95 8.12 6.96 4.42
CA GLU A 95 6.98 6.38 3.72
C GLU A 95 6.58 7.23 2.51
N TRP A 96 6.54 8.55 2.71
CA TRP A 96 6.25 9.50 1.65
C TRP A 96 7.29 9.46 0.52
N GLU A 97 8.58 9.49 0.87
CA GLU A 97 9.69 9.39 -0.09
C GLU A 97 9.65 8.07 -0.86
N LEU A 98 9.35 6.96 -0.19
CA LEU A 98 9.19 5.65 -0.81
C LEU A 98 8.03 5.65 -1.82
N ILE A 99 6.85 6.10 -1.41
CA ILE A 99 5.66 6.16 -2.27
C ILE A 99 5.95 7.07 -3.47
N TYR A 100 6.52 8.26 -3.22
CA TYR A 100 6.88 9.23 -4.25
C TYR A 100 7.81 8.62 -5.30
N LYS A 101 8.89 7.97 -4.87
CA LYS A 101 9.83 7.30 -5.77
C LYS A 101 9.12 6.27 -6.65
N ILE A 102 8.24 5.45 -6.09
CA ILE A 102 7.58 4.38 -6.84
C ILE A 102 6.61 4.98 -7.88
N TYR A 103 5.69 5.84 -7.47
CA TYR A 103 4.67 6.31 -8.41
C TYR A 103 5.21 7.32 -9.41
N HIS A 104 6.12 8.21 -9.00
CA HIS A 104 6.62 9.28 -9.84
C HIS A 104 7.79 8.81 -10.72
N THR A 105 8.80 8.21 -10.11
CA THR A 105 10.04 7.84 -10.81
C THR A 105 9.93 6.48 -11.50
N GLU A 106 9.34 5.48 -10.85
CA GLU A 106 9.35 4.11 -11.39
C GLU A 106 8.18 3.80 -12.34
N LEU A 107 7.06 4.50 -12.19
CA LEU A 107 5.82 4.21 -12.93
C LEU A 107 5.23 5.41 -13.69
N ALA A 108 5.68 6.63 -13.39
CA ALA A 108 5.15 7.87 -13.98
C ALA A 108 3.60 7.99 -13.91
N LEU A 109 3.01 7.64 -12.77
CA LEU A 109 1.56 7.68 -12.55
C LEU A 109 1.06 9.09 -12.19
N SER A 110 -0.21 9.34 -12.49
CA SER A 110 -0.90 10.58 -12.10
C SER A 110 -1.21 10.61 -10.60
N LEU A 111 -0.72 11.64 -9.91
CA LEU A 111 -1.07 11.87 -8.50
C LEU A 111 -2.59 12.03 -8.30
N ASN A 112 -3.28 12.70 -9.24
CA ASN A 112 -4.72 12.92 -9.14
C ASN A 112 -5.51 11.60 -9.16
N GLU A 113 -5.10 10.64 -9.98
CA GLU A 113 -5.75 9.33 -10.04
C GLU A 113 -5.52 8.51 -8.78
N ILE A 114 -4.29 8.56 -8.25
CA ILE A 114 -3.93 7.95 -6.96
C ILE A 114 -4.78 8.56 -5.84
N MET A 115 -4.88 9.88 -5.76
CA MET A 115 -5.69 10.55 -4.73
C MET A 115 -7.17 10.20 -4.85
N LYS A 116 -7.70 10.07 -6.06
CA LYS A 116 -9.09 9.63 -6.27
C LYS A 116 -9.31 8.21 -5.75
N ALA A 117 -8.47 7.26 -6.16
CA ALA A 117 -8.56 5.87 -5.72
C ALA A 117 -8.31 5.71 -4.22
N GLN A 118 -7.40 6.49 -3.63
CA GLN A 118 -7.17 6.54 -2.18
C GLN A 118 -8.43 6.94 -1.41
N ARG A 119 -9.17 7.95 -1.89
CA ARG A 119 -10.45 8.35 -1.26
C ARG A 119 -11.48 7.23 -1.31
N GLU A 120 -11.61 6.56 -2.45
CA GLU A 120 -12.52 5.41 -2.60
C GLU A 120 -12.15 4.28 -1.63
N LEU A 121 -10.85 4.00 -1.47
CA LEU A 121 -10.34 3.02 -0.52
C LEU A 121 -10.63 3.37 0.93
N ASN A 122 -10.42 4.62 1.33
CA ASN A 122 -10.73 5.09 2.68
C ASN A 122 -12.23 4.95 2.98
N LYS A 123 -13.11 5.19 2.01
CA LYS A 123 -14.56 4.96 2.17
C LYS A 123 -14.85 3.48 2.44
N ILE A 124 -14.19 2.56 1.72
CA ILE A 124 -14.36 1.11 1.92
C ILE A 124 -13.92 0.69 3.33
N LEU A 125 -12.80 1.23 3.83
CA LEU A 125 -12.24 0.86 5.13
C LEU A 125 -12.98 1.45 6.34
N HIS A 126 -13.45 2.70 6.22
CA HIS A 126 -13.97 3.46 7.35
C HIS A 126 -15.48 3.72 7.26
N GLY A 127 -16.12 3.40 6.14
CA GLY A 127 -17.57 3.60 5.94
C GLY A 127 -18.01 5.07 5.93
N LYS A 128 -17.08 6.02 5.85
CA LYS A 128 -17.34 7.46 5.81
C LYS A 128 -16.42 8.13 4.78
N ASP A 129 -16.89 9.23 4.21
CA ASP A 129 -16.04 10.14 3.43
C ASP A 129 -14.99 10.73 4.36
N PHE A 130 -13.76 10.22 4.26
CA PHE A 130 -12.63 10.80 4.98
C PHE A 130 -12.34 12.17 4.37
N LEU A 131 -12.76 13.23 5.07
CA LEU A 131 -12.34 14.58 4.75
C LEU A 131 -10.82 14.60 4.83
N SER A 132 -10.17 14.86 3.70
CA SER A 132 -8.73 15.11 3.66
C SER A 132 -8.41 16.20 4.68
N PHE A 133 -7.76 15.85 5.79
CA PHE A 133 -7.12 16.84 6.64
C PHE A 133 -6.07 17.55 5.77
N GLY A 134 -6.37 18.79 5.36
CA GLY A 134 -5.38 19.64 4.68
C GLY A 134 -5.85 20.54 3.54
N ILE A 135 -7.12 20.53 3.11
CA ILE A 135 -7.61 21.57 2.19
C ILE A 135 -8.70 22.35 2.91
N LYS A 136 -8.30 23.47 3.53
CA LYS A 136 -9.23 24.59 3.68
C LYS A 136 -9.48 25.11 2.27
N THR A 137 -10.67 24.84 1.75
CA THR A 137 -11.25 25.65 0.69
C THR A 137 -11.78 26.90 1.37
N ASP A 138 -10.99 27.97 1.34
CA ASP A 138 -11.51 29.33 1.39
C ASP A 138 -11.92 29.74 -0.03
#